data_AF-A0A6P2BL38-F1
#
_entry.id   AF-A0A6P2BL38-F1
#
_cell.length_a   1.000
_cell.length_b   1.000
_cell.length_c   1.000
_cell.angle_alpha   90.00
_cell.angle_beta   90.00
_cell.angle_gamma   90.00
#
_symmetry.space_group_name_H-M   'P 1'
#
loop_
_entity.id
_entity.type
_entity.pdbx_description
1 polymer ?
#
loop_
_entity_poly.entity_id
_entity_poly.type
_entity_poly.pdbx_seq_one_letter_code
_entity_poly.pdbx_strand_id
1 'polypeptide(L)'
;MVLAAASSSYPLLNIFWTIVEVFLWVIWFWVLITVFIDIFRSPDLSGLAKALWFLFVLFIPLIGVLVYLIARGGSMHQRSVW
;
A
#
# COMPACT_ATOMS: atom_id res chain seq x y z
N MET A 1 -17.38 20.11 28.47
CA MET A 1 -16.73 20.04 27.14
C MET A 1 -17.42 18.96 26.34
N VAL A 2 -18.33 19.37 25.46
CA VAL A 2 -19.10 18.47 24.59
C VAL A 2 -18.17 18.04 23.46
N LEU A 3 -17.61 16.84 23.55
CA LEU A 3 -17.02 16.17 22.40
C LEU A 3 -18.12 15.33 21.78
N ALA A 4 -18.56 15.80 20.61
CA ALA A 4 -19.63 15.29 19.79
C ALA A 4 -19.67 13.75 19.74
N ALA A 5 -20.53 13.14 20.55
CA ALA A 5 -21.19 11.92 20.14
C ALA A 5 -22.17 12.36 19.04
N ALA A 6 -21.72 12.33 17.79
CA ALA A 6 -22.60 12.49 16.64
C ALA A 6 -23.76 11.52 16.84
N SER A 7 -24.96 12.04 17.05
CA SER A 7 -26.20 11.27 17.12
C SER A 7 -26.36 10.58 15.77
N SER A 8 -25.95 9.33 15.72
CA SER A 8 -25.92 8.56 14.48
C SER A 8 -27.33 8.15 14.11
N SER A 9 -27.95 8.92 13.21
CA SER A 9 -29.26 8.57 12.62
C SER A 9 -29.21 7.23 11.87
N TYR A 10 -28.01 6.69 11.59
CA TYR A 10 -27.78 5.42 10.90
C TYR A 10 -26.65 4.58 11.52
N PRO A 11 -26.92 3.83 12.60
CA PRO A 11 -25.91 3.04 13.31
C PRO A 11 -25.20 1.99 12.42
N LEU A 12 -25.95 1.34 11.52
CA LEU A 12 -25.40 0.34 10.60
C LEU A 12 -24.43 0.96 9.58
N LEU A 13 -24.77 2.12 9.03
CA LEU A 13 -23.92 2.86 8.09
C LEU A 13 -22.61 3.27 8.75
N ASN A 14 -22.67 3.69 10.02
CA ASN A 14 -21.46 4.06 10.77
C ASN A 14 -20.53 2.86 10.98
N ILE A 15 -21.08 1.70 11.38
CA ILE A 15 -20.30 0.47 11.55
C ILE A 15 -19.68 0.05 10.21
N PHE A 16 -20.44 0.12 9.12
CA PHE A 16 -19.94 -0.17 7.78
C PHE A 16 -18.71 0.69 7.43
N TRP A 17 -18.79 2.01 7.63
CA TRP A 17 -17.66 2.90 7.37
C TRP A 17 -16.45 2.60 8.25
N THR A 18 -16.65 2.28 9.53
CA THR A 18 -15.55 1.86 10.41
C THR A 18 -14.87 0.59 9.90
N ILE A 19 -15.62 -0.41 9.43
CA ILE A 19 -15.05 -1.64 8.85
C ILE A 19 -14.26 -1.31 7.59
N VAL A 20 -14.80 -0.48 6.70
CA VAL A 20 -14.11 -0.04 5.48
C VAL A 20 -12.82 0.70 5.82
N GLU A 21 -12.83 1.61 6.79
CA GLU A 21 -11.64 2.36 7.22
C GLU A 21 -10.56 1.41 7.76
N VAL A 22 -10.91 0.47 8.65
CA VAL A 22 -9.97 -0.53 9.16
C VAL A 22 -9.42 -1.41 8.03
N PHE A 23 -10.28 -1.85 7.10
CA PHE A 23 -9.86 -2.62 5.94
C PHE A 23 -8.87 -1.87 5.05
N LEU A 24 -9.14 -0.59 4.77
CA LEU A 24 -8.24 0.27 4.00
C LEU A 24 -6.90 0.46 4.70
N TRP A 25 -6.88 0.63 6.02
CA TRP A 25 -5.64 0.68 6.80
C TRP A 25 -4.83 -0.61 6.69
N VAL A 26 -5.49 -1.77 6.83
CA VAL A 26 -4.83 -3.08 6.70
C VAL A 26 -4.25 -3.27 5.30
N ILE A 27 -5.06 -3.02 4.26
CA ILE A 27 -4.60 -3.21 2.88
C ILE A 27 -3.48 -2.24 2.53
N TRP A 28 -3.51 -1.03 3.10
CA TRP A 28 -2.48 -0.03 2.88
C TRP A 28 -1.11 -0.47 3.39
N PHE A 29 -1.05 -0.95 4.63
CA PHE A 29 0.19 -1.51 5.18
C PHE A 29 0.62 -2.78 4.45
N TRP A 30 -0.35 -3.63 4.08
CA TRP A 30 -0.08 -4.82 3.29
C TRP A 30 0.63 -4.47 1.97
N VAL A 31 0.09 -3.50 1.22
CA VAL A 31 0.70 -3.03 -0.03
C VAL A 31 2.13 -2.54 0.20
N LEU A 32 2.39 -1.72 1.21
CA LEU A 32 3.75 -1.24 1.50
C LEU A 32 4.72 -2.38 1.80
N ILE A 33 4.31 -3.34 2.63
CA ILE A 33 5.13 -4.51 2.94
C ILE A 33 5.41 -5.32 1.68
N THR A 34 4.40 -5.58 0.84
CA THR A 34 4.60 -6.32 -0.40
C THR A 34 5.56 -5.63 -1.37
N VAL A 35 5.47 -4.30 -1.49
CA VAL A 35 6.39 -3.50 -2.32
C VAL A 35 7.81 -3.55 -1.77
N PHE A 36 7.99 -3.43 -0.45
CA PHE A 36 9.32 -3.59 0.16
C PHE A 36 9.90 -4.97 -0.09
N ILE A 37 9.12 -6.03 0.11
CA ILE A 37 9.55 -7.41 -0.19
C ILE A 37 9.96 -7.54 -1.66
N ASP A 38 9.19 -6.97 -2.57
CA ASP A 38 9.47 -7.01 -4.01
C ASP A 38 10.78 -6.28 -4.37
N ILE A 39 11.03 -5.09 -3.77
CA ILE A 39 12.30 -4.36 -3.90
C ILE A 39 13.49 -5.23 -3.44
N PHE A 40 13.37 -5.88 -2.29
CA PHE A 40 14.47 -6.70 -1.76
C PHE A 40 14.69 -7.99 -2.56
N ARG A 41 13.62 -8.61 -3.05
CA ARG A 41 13.67 -9.86 -3.84
C ARG A 41 14.14 -9.66 -5.27
N SER A 42 14.01 -8.44 -5.79
CA SER A 42 14.41 -8.10 -7.15
C SER A 42 15.92 -8.31 -7.38
N PRO A 43 16.31 -9.27 -8.25
CA PRO A 43 17.71 -9.56 -8.54
C PRO A 43 18.34 -8.57 -9.52
N ASP A 44 17.52 -7.81 -10.25
CA ASP A 44 17.91 -6.78 -11.21
C ASP A 44 18.40 -5.47 -10.56
N LEU A 45 18.07 -5.25 -9.27
CA LEU A 45 18.49 -4.05 -8.55
C LEU A 45 19.82 -4.24 -7.83
N SER A 46 20.74 -3.30 -8.05
CA SER A 46 21.92 -3.12 -7.20
C SER A 46 21.51 -2.71 -5.78
N GLY A 47 22.39 -2.94 -4.80
CA GLY A 47 22.12 -2.62 -3.39
C GLY A 47 21.73 -1.15 -3.15
N LEU A 48 22.38 -0.21 -3.86
CA LEU A 48 22.03 1.21 -3.79
C LEU A 48 20.66 1.52 -4.39
N ALA A 49 20.29 0.88 -5.51
CA ALA A 49 18.98 1.06 -6.10
C ALA A 49 17.87 0.56 -5.15
N LYS A 50 18.09 -0.57 -4.46
CA LYS A 50 17.16 -1.06 -3.43
C LYS A 50 16.98 -0.06 -2.29
N ALA A 51 18.08 0.51 -1.80
CA ALA A 51 18.03 1.51 -0.72
C ALA A 51 17.26 2.78 -1.14
N LEU A 52 17.50 3.28 -2.36
CA LEU A 52 16.80 4.45 -2.88
C LEU A 52 15.29 4.19 -3.02
N TRP A 53 14.91 3.05 -3.61
CA TRP A 53 13.51 2.66 -3.75
C TRP A 53 12.83 2.49 -2.39
N PHE A 54 13.50 1.84 -1.45
CA PHE A 54 12.99 1.67 -0.09
C PHE A 54 12.74 3.01 0.58
N LEU A 55 13.71 3.94 0.57
CA LEU A 55 13.55 5.26 1.18
C LEU A 55 12.45 6.07 0.48
N PHE A 56 12.38 6.03 -0.84
CA PHE A 56 11.36 6.75 -1.61
C PHE A 56 9.93 6.29 -1.26
N VAL A 57 9.71 4.97 -1.19
CA VAL A 57 8.43 4.39 -0.77
C VAL A 57 8.15 4.63 0.72
N LEU A 58 9.18 4.68 1.57
CA LEU A 58 9.00 4.93 3.00
C LEU A 58 8.53 6.36 3.30
N PHE A 59 9.16 7.37 2.69
CA PHE A 59 8.86 8.77 2.99
C PHE A 59 7.61 9.29 2.30
N ILE A 60 7.32 8.81 1.09
CA ILE A 60 6.14 9.23 0.34
C ILE A 60 5.39 7.99 -0.17
N PRO A 61 4.74 7.22 0.73
CA PRO A 61 4.15 5.92 0.41
C PRO A 61 3.23 5.90 -0.82
N LEU A 62 2.33 6.87 -0.94
CA LEU A 62 1.36 6.89 -2.03
C LEU A 62 2.02 7.09 -3.38
N ILE A 63 2.88 8.10 -3.49
CA ILE A 63 3.59 8.38 -4.74
C ILE A 63 4.63 7.29 -5.01
N GLY A 64 5.33 6.85 -3.97
CA GLY A 64 6.36 5.82 -4.03
C GLY A 64 5.83 4.51 -4.60
N VAL A 65 4.72 4.02 -4.06
CA VAL A 65 4.07 2.79 -4.57
C VAL A 65 3.60 2.97 -6.01
N LEU A 66 2.95 4.10 -6.35
CA LEU A 66 2.46 4.33 -7.72
C LEU A 66 3.60 4.38 -8.74
N VAL A 67 4.65 5.15 -8.45
CA VAL A 67 5.83 5.24 -9.30
C VAL A 67 6.54 3.89 -9.40
N TYR A 68 6.63 3.13 -8.30
CA TYR A 68 7.18 1.78 -8.29
C TYR A 68 6.40 0.85 -9.22
N LEU A 69 5.08 0.85 -9.14
CA LEU A 69 4.21 0.05 -10.00
C LEU A 69 4.30 0.47 -11.48
N ILE A 70 4.43 1.75 -11.79
CA ILE A 70 4.61 2.20 -13.18
C ILE A 70 5.98 1.77 -13.72
N ALA A 71 7.03 1.98 -12.93
CA ALA A 71 8.39 1.66 -13.35
C ALA A 71 8.63 0.14 -13.43
N ARG A 72 8.01 -0.65 -12.55
CA ARG A 72 8.35 -2.07 -12.33
C ARG A 72 7.18 -3.04 -12.24
N GLY A 73 5.94 -2.60 -12.48
CA GLY A 73 4.74 -3.45 -12.46
C GLY A 73 4.63 -4.45 -13.61
N GLY A 74 5.56 -4.39 -14.58
CA GLY A 74 5.53 -5.23 -15.79
C GLY A 74 5.89 -6.71 -15.60
N SER A 75 6.27 -7.17 -14.42
CA SER A 75 6.81 -8.53 -14.23
C SER A 75 5.77 -9.66 -14.22
N MET A 76 4.48 -9.38 -14.42
CA MET A 76 3.41 -10.39 -14.40
C MET A 76 2.99 -10.94 -15.77
N HIS A 77 3.44 -10.38 -16.90
CA HIS A 77 2.92 -10.78 -18.23
C HIS A 77 3.76 -11.83 -18.97
N GLN A 78 4.82 -12.38 -18.37
CA GLN A 78 5.78 -13.27 -19.08
C GLN A 78 5.80 -14.74 -18.62
N ARG A 79 4.81 -15.21 -17.85
CA ARG A 79 4.70 -16.64 -17.48
C ARG A 79 3.36 -17.27 -17.84
N SER A 80 2.93 -17.05 -19.08
CA SER A 80 1.95 -17.91 -19.77
C SER A 80 2.68 -18.94 -20.64
N VAL A 81 3.32 -19.91 -19.98
CA VAL A 81 3.86 -21.18 -20.52
C VAL A 81 4.27 -21.95 -19.26
N TRP A 82 3.64 -23.04 -18.81
CA TRP A 82 2.87 -24.12 -19.45
C TRP A 82 1.69 -24.51 -18.58
#